data_AF-K9UDM6-F1
#
_entry.id   AF-K9UDM6-F1
#
_cell.length_a   1.000
_cell.length_b   1.000
_cell.length_c   1.000
_cell.angle_alpha   90.00
_cell.angle_beta   90.00
_cell.angle_gamma   90.00
#
_symmetry.space_group_name_H-M   'P 1'
#
loop_
_entity.id
_entity.type
_entity.pdbx_description
1 polymer ?
#
loop_
_entity_poly.entity_id
_entity_poly.type
_entity_poly.pdbx_seq_one_letter_code
_entity_poly.pdbx_strand_id
1 'polypeptide(L)'
;MKTSTKAKPRCFKFLSETAIRQERFDISAWQSAQLRAKLPKGIYWIQPVERGKILWNLILLIDYLTSGDRPEHQILVEEYIATLPSVG
;
A
#
# COMPACT_ATOMS: atom_id res chain seq x y z
N MET A 1 -2.31 -32.15 -11.94
CA MET A 1 -3.46 -31.53 -11.27
C MET A 1 -3.03 -30.18 -10.74
N LYS A 2 -3.53 -29.06 -11.30
CA LYS A 2 -3.20 -27.71 -10.84
C LYS A 2 -4.14 -27.37 -9.68
N THR A 3 -3.63 -27.33 -8.45
CA THR A 3 -4.38 -26.80 -7.31
C THR A 3 -4.54 -25.29 -7.51
N SER A 4 -5.68 -24.90 -8.08
CA SER A 4 -6.12 -23.51 -8.09
C SER A 4 -6.51 -23.13 -6.67
N THR A 5 -5.53 -22.74 -5.87
CA THR A 5 -5.79 -22.09 -4.59
C THR A 5 -6.44 -20.76 -4.92
N LYS A 6 -7.77 -20.66 -4.78
CA LYS A 6 -8.48 -19.38 -4.79
C LYS A 6 -7.83 -18.51 -3.71
N ALA A 7 -6.96 -17.59 -4.12
CA ALA A 7 -6.38 -16.61 -3.21
C ALA A 7 -7.54 -15.83 -2.58
N LYS A 8 -7.59 -15.77 -1.25
CA LYS A 8 -8.57 -14.90 -0.57
C LYS A 8 -8.40 -13.48 -1.11
N PRO A 9 -9.48 -12.74 -1.39
CA PRO A 9 -9.38 -11.36 -1.82
C PRO A 9 -8.58 -10.57 -0.79
N ARG A 10 -7.50 -9.92 -1.25
CA ARG A 10 -6.65 -9.07 -0.41
C ARG A 10 -7.44 -7.83 -0.02
N CYS A 11 -7.49 -7.52 1.26
CA CYS A 11 -8.17 -6.32 1.77
C CYS A 11 -7.15 -5.17 1.87
N PHE A 12 -7.10 -4.33 0.84
CA PHE A 12 -6.25 -3.15 0.82
C PHE A 12 -6.80 -2.09 1.78
N LYS A 13 -6.06 -1.82 2.87
CA LYS A 13 -6.46 -0.86 3.90
C LYS A 13 -5.48 0.30 3.94
N PHE A 14 -6.03 1.51 4.04
CA PHE A 14 -5.27 2.73 4.27
C PHE A 14 -5.16 3.01 5.76
N LEU A 15 -3.94 3.06 6.27
CA LEU A 15 -3.66 3.30 7.69
C LEU A 15 -2.74 4.51 7.87
N SER A 16 -2.97 5.27 8.93
CA SER A 16 -2.04 6.33 9.34
C SER A 16 -0.74 5.74 9.89
N GLU A 17 0.36 6.50 9.82
CA GLU A 17 1.65 6.09 10.40
C GLU A 17 1.54 5.73 11.89
N THR A 18 0.67 6.44 12.64
CA THR A 18 0.40 6.11 14.05
C THR A 18 -0.19 4.70 14.22
N ALA A 19 -1.13 4.31 13.35
CA ALA A 19 -1.74 2.98 13.39
C ALA A 19 -0.76 1.90 12.92
N ILE A 20 0.04 2.18 11.89
CA ILE A 20 1.08 1.26 11.40
C ILE A 20 2.11 0.98 12.50
N ARG A 21 2.54 2.02 13.23
CA ARG A 21 3.46 1.89 14.35
C ARG A 21 2.92 1.02 15.48
N GLN A 22 1.62 1.09 15.76
CA GLN A 22 0.99 0.28 16.81
C GLN A 22 0.90 -1.20 16.43
N GLU A 23 0.78 -1.51 15.13
CA GLU A 23 0.48 -2.86 14.68
C GLU A 23 1.65 -3.60 14.02
N ARG A 24 2.65 -2.89 13.48
CA ARG A 24 3.64 -3.47 12.55
C ARG A 24 5.07 -2.97 12.73
N PHE A 25 5.35 -1.72 12.36
CA PHE A 25 6.70 -1.14 12.35
C PHE A 25 6.64 0.39 12.41
N ASP A 26 7.73 1.02 12.85
CA ASP A 26 7.84 2.48 12.88
C ASP A 26 8.38 3.03 11.56
N ILE A 27 7.82 4.16 11.12
CA ILE A 27 8.27 4.91 9.95
C ILE A 27 8.62 6.30 10.45
N SER A 28 9.93 6.61 10.48
CA SER A 28 10.36 7.96 10.84
C SER A 28 9.86 9.00 9.83
N ALA A 29 9.76 10.26 10.25
CA ALA A 29 9.33 11.35 9.37
C ALA A 29 10.19 11.48 8.11
N TRP A 30 11.51 11.24 8.24
CA TRP A 30 12.44 11.25 7.11
C TRP A 30 12.18 10.10 6.14
N GLN A 31 12.00 8.87 6.64
CA GLN A 31 11.64 7.72 5.81
C GLN A 31 10.30 7.94 5.11
N SER A 32 9.29 8.46 5.81
CA SER A 32 8.00 8.82 5.23
C SER A 32 8.16 9.81 4.07
N ALA A 33 8.97 10.86 4.26
CA ALA A 33 9.24 11.84 3.21
C ALA A 33 9.92 11.21 1.98
N GLN A 34 10.93 10.37 2.20
CA GLN A 34 11.61 9.66 1.11
C GLN A 34 10.68 8.69 0.36
N LEU A 35 9.87 7.93 1.09
CA LEU A 35 8.90 7.01 0.50
C LEU A 35 7.85 7.76 -0.32
N ARG A 36 7.33 8.89 0.18
CA ARG A 36 6.38 9.72 -0.57
C ARG A 36 6.96 10.37 -1.82
N ALA A 37 8.27 10.63 -1.83
CA ALA A 37 8.97 11.13 -3.01
C ALA A 37 9.15 10.04 -4.09
N LYS A 38 9.22 8.77 -3.68
CA LYS A 38 9.42 7.63 -4.59
C LYS A 38 8.13 6.95 -5.04
N LEU A 39 7.15 6.85 -4.15
CA LEU A 39 5.96 6.04 -4.33
C LEU A 39 4.77 6.88 -4.80
N PRO A 40 4.03 6.46 -5.85
CA PRO A 40 2.89 7.19 -6.37
C PRO A 40 1.78 7.47 -5.34
N LYS A 41 1.37 8.74 -5.26
CA LYS A 41 0.16 9.17 -4.54
C LYS A 41 -1.09 8.56 -5.21
N GLY A 42 -2.08 8.18 -4.42
CA GLY A 42 -3.31 7.51 -4.87
C GLY A 42 -3.19 5.99 -4.92
N ILE A 43 -1.97 5.45 -5.00
CA ILE A 43 -1.71 4.00 -4.99
C ILE A 43 -1.17 3.56 -3.63
N TYR A 44 -0.01 4.10 -3.25
CA TYR A 44 0.67 3.71 -2.01
C TYR A 44 0.25 4.57 -0.84
N TRP A 45 -0.12 5.82 -1.09
CA TRP A 45 -0.51 6.73 -0.04
C TRP A 45 -1.50 7.77 -0.53
N ILE A 46 -2.33 8.24 0.39
CA ILE A 46 -3.26 9.34 0.19
C ILE A 46 -3.12 10.34 1.33
N GLN A 47 -3.59 11.56 1.10
CA GLN A 47 -3.70 12.59 2.11
C GLN A 47 -5.08 13.23 1.99
N PRO A 48 -6.11 12.67 2.65
CA PRO A 48 -7.45 13.25 2.65
C PRO A 48 -7.41 14.63 3.31
N VAL A 49 -8.02 15.63 2.67
CA VAL A 49 -8.05 17.02 3.16
C VAL A 49 -8.62 17.09 4.58
N GLU A 50 -9.69 16.33 4.84
CA GLU A 50 -10.39 16.29 6.14
C GLU A 50 -9.52 15.77 7.30
N ARG A 51 -8.53 14.91 7.01
CA ARG A 51 -7.70 14.30 8.05
C ARG A 51 -6.33 14.95 8.18
N GLY A 52 -5.85 15.63 7.14
CA GLY A 52 -4.52 16.26 7.05
C GLY A 52 -3.32 15.30 7.12
N LYS A 53 -3.53 14.05 7.56
CA LYS A 53 -2.52 13.02 7.80
C LYS A 53 -2.33 12.15 6.56
N ILE A 54 -1.10 11.65 6.40
CA ILE A 54 -0.77 10.64 5.40
C ILE A 54 -1.39 9.30 5.84
N LEU A 55 -2.07 8.65 4.90
CA LEU A 55 -2.53 7.27 5.04
C LEU A 55 -1.82 6.43 3.98
N TRP A 56 -1.26 5.29 4.40
CA TRP A 56 -0.54 4.36 3.54
C TRP A 56 -1.39 3.12 3.25
N ASN A 57 -1.38 2.65 2.01
CA ASN A 57 -1.88 1.34 1.65
C ASN A 57 -0.95 0.28 2.25
N LEU A 58 -1.37 -0.33 3.36
CA LEU A 58 -0.49 -1.14 4.20
C LEU A 58 0.10 -2.33 3.45
N ILE A 59 -0.69 -3.00 2.61
CA ILE A 59 -0.27 -4.21 1.89
C ILE A 59 0.84 -3.85 0.89
N LEU A 60 0.61 -2.82 0.07
CA LEU A 60 1.59 -2.38 -0.92
C LEU A 60 2.86 -1.86 -0.26
N LEU A 61 2.71 -1.11 0.85
CA LEU A 61 3.86 -0.58 1.57
C LEU A 61 4.74 -1.70 2.16
N ILE A 62 4.14 -2.70 2.82
CA ILE A 62 4.91 -3.83 3.39
C ILE A 62 5.64 -4.60 2.28
N ASP A 63 4.94 -4.91 1.20
CA ASP A 63 5.53 -5.67 0.10
C ASP A 63 6.67 -4.90 -0.56
N TYR A 64 6.49 -3.59 -0.82
CA TYR A 64 7.56 -2.74 -1.34
C TYR A 64 8.77 -2.67 -0.40
N LEU A 65 8.56 -2.51 0.91
CA LEU A 65 9.65 -2.46 1.88
C LEU A 65 10.40 -3.80 2.01
N THR A 66 9.73 -4.92 1.79
CA THR A 66 10.31 -6.27 1.91
C THR A 66 11.01 -6.71 0.63
N SER A 67 10.35 -6.49 -0.51
CA SER A 67 10.73 -7.05 -1.80
C SER A 67 11.37 -6.00 -2.71
N GLY A 68 11.10 -4.73 -2.50
CA GLY A 68 11.43 -3.66 -3.44
C GLY A 68 10.53 -3.70 -4.68
N ASP A 69 11.02 -3.14 -5.77
CA ASP A 69 10.28 -2.97 -7.03
C ASP A 69 10.40 -4.20 -7.95
N ARG A 70 10.10 -5.39 -7.42
CA ARG A 70 10.21 -6.65 -8.17
C ARG A 70 8.97 -6.87 -9.06
N PRO A 71 9.05 -7.73 -10.09
CA PRO A 71 7.88 -8.07 -10.92
C PRO A 71 6.67 -8.56 -10.11
N GLU A 72 6.88 -9.28 -9.00
CA GLU A 72 5.80 -9.72 -8.12
C GLU A 72 5.09 -8.56 -7.42
N HIS A 73 5.83 -7.49 -7.11
CA HIS A 73 5.27 -6.27 -6.54
C HIS A 73 4.35 -5.57 -7.54
N GLN A 74 4.77 -5.50 -8.80
CA GLN A 74 3.97 -4.91 -9.87
C GLN A 74 2.63 -5.64 -10.05
N ILE A 75 2.62 -6.97 -9.97
CA ILE A 75 1.38 -7.77 -10.01
C ILE A 75 0.45 -7.38 -8.86
N LEU A 76 0.98 -7.19 -7.64
CA LEU A 76 0.21 -6.78 -6.48
C LEU A 76 -0.37 -5.37 -6.63
N VAL A 77 0.38 -4.45 -7.26
CA VAL A 77 -0.09 -3.10 -7.59
C VAL A 77 -1.24 -3.16 -8.60
N GLU A 78 -1.11 -3.97 -9.65
CA GLU A 78 -2.15 -4.17 -10.66
C GLU A 78 -3.42 -4.77 -10.06
N GLU A 79 -3.29 -5.76 -9.17
CA GLU A 79 -4.42 -6.30 -8.41
C GLU A 79 -5.13 -5.21 -7.61
N TYR A 80 -4.39 -4.33 -6.93
CA TYR A 80 -4.98 -3.21 -6.20
C TYR A 80 -5.73 -2.26 -7.14
N ILE A 81 -5.13 -1.88 -8.26
CA ILE A 81 -5.75 -0.99 -9.25
C ILE A 81 -7.05 -1.60 -9.77
N ALA A 82 -7.08 -2.91 -10.00
CA ALA A 82 -8.28 -3.62 -10.42
C ALA A 82 -9.41 -3.62 -9.37
N THR A 83 -9.10 -3.36 -8.09
CA THR A 83 -10.12 -3.18 -7.03
C THR A 83 -10.70 -1.77 -6.98
N LEU A 84 -10.07 -0.80 -7.65
CA LEU A 84 -10.58 0.57 -7.68
C LEU A 84 -11.81 0.65 -8.57
N PRO A 85 -12.81 1.46 -8.20
CA PRO A 85 -13.96 1.70 -9.06
C PRO A 85 -13.48 2.27 -10.40
N SER A 86 -13.87 1.64 -11.50
CA SER A 86 -13.64 2.18 -12.83
C SER A 86 -14.41 3.49 -12.92
N VAL A 87 -13.70 4.61 -13.09
CA VAL A 87 -14.33 5.88 -13.45
C VAL A 87 -14.98 5.68 -14.82
N GLY A 88 -16.31 5.58 -14.83
CA GLY A 88 -17.15 5.66 -16.03
C GLY A 88 -17.50 7.10 -16.35
#